data_AF-A0A1X0RSM2-F1
#
_entry.id   AF-A0A1X0RSM2-F1
#
_cell.length_a   1.000
_cell.length_b   1.000
_cell.length_c   1.000
_cell.angle_alpha   90.00
_cell.angle_beta   90.00
_cell.angle_gamma   90.00
#
_symmetry.space_group_name_H-M   'P 1'
#
loop_
_entity.id
_entity.type
_entity.pdbx_description
1 polymer ?
#
loop_
_entity_poly.entity_id
_entity_poly.type
_entity_poly.pdbx_seq_one_letter_code
_entity_poly.pdbx_strand_id
1 'polypeptide(L)'
;MCLKNIVESLPPDSRYLLALFWVAVALVEINNGPIFTMAIELILAVLRALDTAGYFTGESVVEVLLSAREPMANVSRKLDQLCGVNFESHFSFAIASIFLKGLRYNNGKEIVFQGLATFLDIECKHSDSTNMIDPHHLGYLAGILPLAAKNETLKEVLRLTGLLDPSFELDDEDEEDNLEAYAYSYSCIFDRLDVTDETTALLFVSMLVAQLQVTDSNNEKLFLYHLLAEAASSMPAVFSTVYDSLLPKMNQVVLNSTNQSIIESVKSILLTACSDPSFSDASRKNHPTQRSLLESVGFPALADPSLGASSANVLQNAKLASEIIELIIA
;
A
#
# COMPACT_ATOMS: atom_id res chain seq x y z
N MET A 1 -27.03 14.69 -5.32
CA MET A 1 -27.17 13.23 -5.18
C MET A 1 -25.79 12.64 -5.37
N CYS A 2 -25.15 12.15 -4.30
CA CYS A 2 -23.83 11.53 -4.39
C CYS A 2 -23.98 10.07 -4.81
N LEU A 3 -23.19 9.59 -5.77
CA LEU A 3 -23.26 8.22 -6.29
C LEU A 3 -23.21 7.15 -5.18
N LYS A 4 -22.45 7.42 -4.11
CA LYS A 4 -22.37 6.59 -2.90
C LYS A 4 -23.73 6.19 -2.34
N ASN A 5 -24.66 7.14 -2.24
CA ASN A 5 -25.97 6.88 -1.65
C ASN A 5 -26.90 6.08 -2.57
N ILE A 6 -26.58 6.02 -3.87
CA ILE A 6 -27.31 5.21 -4.84
C ILE A 6 -26.90 3.74 -4.70
N VAL A 7 -25.65 3.46 -4.33
CA VAL A 7 -25.11 2.09 -4.21
C VAL A 7 -25.98 1.22 -3.30
N GLU A 8 -26.35 1.72 -2.12
CA GLU A 8 -27.21 0.99 -1.16
C GLU A 8 -28.63 0.75 -1.67
N SER A 9 -29.07 1.53 -2.67
CA SER A 9 -30.39 1.42 -3.28
C SER A 9 -30.40 0.55 -4.55
N LEU A 10 -29.22 0.11 -5.03
CA LEU A 10 -29.15 -0.75 -6.20
C LEU A 10 -29.54 -2.20 -5.83
N PRO A 11 -30.32 -2.88 -6.68
CA PRO A 11 -30.51 -4.32 -6.55
C PRO A 11 -29.17 -5.06 -6.59
N PRO A 12 -29.02 -6.19 -5.86
CA PRO A 12 -27.76 -6.95 -5.83
C PRO A 12 -27.37 -7.50 -7.21
N ASP A 13 -28.33 -7.71 -8.11
CA ASP A 13 -28.15 -8.14 -9.50
C ASP A 13 -27.99 -6.96 -10.48
N SER A 14 -27.81 -5.74 -9.99
CA SER A 14 -27.59 -4.56 -10.82
C SER A 14 -26.31 -4.69 -11.64
N ARG A 15 -26.45 -4.69 -12.97
CA ARG A 15 -25.33 -4.69 -13.92
C ARG A 15 -24.31 -3.56 -13.67
N TYR A 16 -24.71 -2.49 -13.00
CA TYR A 16 -23.88 -1.31 -12.78
C TYR A 16 -23.02 -1.40 -11.53
N LEU A 17 -23.30 -2.31 -10.59
CA LEU A 17 -22.62 -2.34 -9.30
C LEU A 17 -21.11 -2.61 -9.46
N LEU A 18 -20.76 -3.65 -10.20
CA LEU A 18 -19.38 -3.98 -10.53
C LEU A 18 -18.69 -2.90 -11.37
N ALA A 19 -19.38 -2.32 -12.35
CA ALA A 19 -18.83 -1.26 -13.19
C ALA A 19 -18.57 0.04 -12.40
N LEU A 20 -19.42 0.36 -11.41
CA LEU A 20 -19.25 1.53 -10.54
C LEU A 20 -17.97 1.48 -9.72
N PHE A 21 -17.45 0.29 -9.40
CA PHE A 21 -16.13 0.15 -8.77
C PHE A 21 -15.05 0.80 -9.64
N TRP A 22 -15.00 0.48 -10.93
CA TRP A 22 -14.00 1.01 -11.85
C TRP A 22 -14.20 2.47 -12.20
N VAL A 23 -15.45 2.96 -12.19
CA VAL A 23 -15.71 4.42 -12.22
C VAL A 23 -15.05 5.10 -11.02
N ALA A 24 -15.24 4.54 -9.82
CA ALA A 24 -14.71 5.11 -8.60
C ALA A 24 -13.17 5.07 -8.57
N VAL A 25 -12.55 3.98 -9.03
CA VAL A 25 -11.09 3.88 -9.23
C VAL A 25 -10.61 4.95 -10.21
N ALA A 26 -11.25 5.10 -11.37
CA ALA A 26 -10.88 6.12 -12.35
C ALA A 26 -10.97 7.55 -11.76
N LEU A 27 -11.96 7.82 -10.90
CA LEU A 27 -12.08 9.10 -10.19
C LEU A 27 -10.94 9.34 -9.20
N VAL A 28 -10.45 8.31 -8.50
CA VAL A 28 -9.24 8.42 -7.66
C VAL A 28 -8.01 8.74 -8.53
N GLU A 29 -7.89 8.07 -9.67
CA GLU A 29 -6.78 8.21 -10.63
C GLU A 29 -6.72 9.56 -11.34
N ILE A 30 -7.81 10.34 -11.36
CA ILE A 30 -7.79 11.75 -11.79
C ILE A 30 -6.80 12.57 -10.94
N ASN A 31 -6.52 12.14 -9.71
CA ASN A 31 -5.51 12.72 -8.84
C ASN A 31 -5.83 14.20 -8.46
N ASN A 32 -7.12 14.47 -8.22
CA ASN A 32 -7.64 15.79 -7.86
C ASN A 32 -8.21 15.80 -6.42
N GLY A 33 -7.74 16.74 -5.59
CA GLY A 33 -8.04 16.77 -4.16
C GLY A 33 -9.53 16.85 -3.81
N PRO A 34 -10.31 17.78 -4.40
CA PRO A 34 -11.74 17.91 -4.14
C PRO A 34 -12.55 16.63 -4.34
N ILE A 35 -12.18 15.75 -5.27
CA ILE A 35 -12.93 14.52 -5.57
C ILE A 35 -12.39 13.28 -4.87
N PHE A 36 -11.15 13.32 -4.37
CA PHE A 36 -10.42 12.15 -3.89
C PHE A 36 -11.16 11.40 -2.77
N THR A 37 -11.54 12.10 -1.70
CA THR A 37 -12.26 11.50 -0.56
C THR A 37 -13.58 10.88 -1.01
N MET A 38 -14.35 11.61 -1.85
CA MET A 38 -15.63 11.12 -2.36
C MET A 38 -15.48 9.88 -3.25
N ALA A 39 -14.38 9.78 -4.00
CA ALA A 39 -14.09 8.63 -4.85
C ALA A 39 -13.75 7.39 -4.01
N ILE A 40 -12.92 7.51 -2.96
CA ILE A 40 -12.66 6.39 -2.05
C ILE A 40 -13.94 5.97 -1.31
N GLU A 41 -14.74 6.93 -0.83
CA GLU A 41 -16.03 6.59 -0.19
C GLU A 41 -16.97 5.83 -1.13
N LEU A 42 -16.94 6.12 -2.43
CA LEU A 42 -17.69 5.36 -3.43
C LEU A 42 -17.12 3.95 -3.61
N ILE A 43 -15.79 3.79 -3.71
CA ILE A 43 -15.14 2.47 -3.74
C ILE A 43 -15.58 1.64 -2.53
N LEU A 44 -15.51 2.22 -1.33
CA LEU A 44 -15.88 1.55 -0.08
C LEU A 44 -17.34 1.11 -0.06
N ALA A 45 -18.25 1.98 -0.52
CA ALA A 45 -19.68 1.64 -0.60
C ALA A 45 -19.92 0.50 -1.59
N VAL A 46 -19.30 0.54 -2.77
CA VAL A 46 -19.44 -0.51 -3.80
C VAL A 46 -18.86 -1.82 -3.32
N LEU A 47 -17.66 -1.81 -2.75
CA LEU A 47 -16.97 -3.02 -2.29
C LEU A 47 -17.77 -3.75 -1.20
N ARG A 48 -18.32 -3.01 -0.22
CA ARG A 48 -19.19 -3.58 0.83
C ARG A 48 -20.52 -4.11 0.28
N ALA A 49 -21.09 -3.43 -0.72
CA ALA A 49 -22.31 -3.90 -1.37
C ALA A 49 -22.09 -5.19 -2.16
N LEU A 50 -20.94 -5.31 -2.86
CA LEU A 50 -20.53 -6.53 -3.55
C LEU A 50 -20.31 -7.70 -2.58
N ASP A 51 -19.61 -7.44 -1.48
CA ASP A 51 -19.36 -8.42 -0.40
C ASP A 51 -20.69 -8.91 0.21
N THR A 52 -21.58 -7.99 0.58
CA THR A 52 -22.91 -8.31 1.14
C THR A 52 -23.79 -9.07 0.16
N ALA A 53 -23.68 -8.79 -1.15
CA ALA A 53 -24.40 -9.50 -2.19
C ALA A 53 -23.78 -10.86 -2.56
N GLY A 54 -22.65 -11.22 -1.94
CA GLY A 54 -22.01 -12.52 -2.12
C GLY A 54 -21.19 -12.66 -3.40
N TYR A 55 -20.79 -11.56 -4.04
CA TYR A 55 -20.02 -11.61 -5.29
C TYR A 55 -18.66 -12.30 -5.13
N PHE A 56 -18.08 -12.28 -3.94
CA PHE A 56 -16.78 -12.89 -3.64
C PHE A 56 -16.90 -14.32 -3.12
N THR A 57 -18.07 -14.94 -3.23
CA THR A 57 -18.25 -16.34 -2.84
C THR A 57 -17.81 -17.27 -3.97
N GLY A 58 -16.65 -17.91 -3.80
CA GLY A 58 -16.12 -18.90 -4.74
C GLY A 58 -15.20 -18.37 -5.84
N GLU A 59 -15.08 -17.04 -5.98
CA GLU A 59 -14.09 -16.35 -6.80
C GLU A 59 -13.38 -15.28 -5.96
N SER A 60 -12.10 -15.04 -6.21
CA SER A 60 -11.36 -14.03 -5.46
C SER A 60 -11.86 -12.62 -5.80
N VAL A 61 -11.68 -11.67 -4.86
CA VAL A 61 -12.02 -10.25 -5.05
C VAL A 61 -11.37 -9.71 -6.34
N VAL A 62 -10.11 -10.06 -6.57
CA VAL A 62 -9.33 -9.60 -7.73
C VAL A 62 -9.91 -10.13 -9.04
N GLU A 63 -10.25 -11.43 -9.11
CA GLU A 63 -10.83 -12.03 -10.32
C GLU A 63 -12.18 -11.41 -10.69
N VAL A 64 -13.06 -11.23 -9.71
CA VAL A 64 -14.38 -10.62 -9.90
C VAL A 64 -14.25 -9.19 -10.41
N LEU A 65 -13.39 -8.40 -9.78
CA LEU A 65 -13.22 -6.99 -10.14
C LEU A 65 -12.53 -6.85 -11.51
N LEU A 66 -11.46 -7.59 -11.79
CA LEU A 66 -10.79 -7.51 -13.09
C LEU A 66 -11.67 -8.02 -14.23
N SER A 67 -12.49 -9.05 -14.01
CA SER A 67 -13.45 -9.54 -15.01
C SER A 67 -14.48 -8.46 -15.37
N ALA A 68 -14.95 -7.70 -14.38
CA ALA A 68 -15.85 -6.55 -14.61
C ALA A 68 -15.19 -5.39 -15.37
N ARG A 69 -13.85 -5.35 -15.42
CA ARG A 69 -13.06 -4.31 -16.09
C ARG A 69 -12.93 -4.53 -17.60
N GLU A 70 -13.11 -5.76 -18.08
CA GLU A 70 -12.88 -6.13 -19.49
C GLU A 70 -13.50 -5.15 -20.52
N PRO A 71 -14.76 -4.69 -20.37
CA PRO A 71 -15.38 -3.78 -21.34
C PRO A 71 -14.63 -2.45 -21.55
N MET A 72 -13.86 -2.02 -20.55
CA MET A 72 -13.14 -0.74 -20.52
C MET A 72 -11.61 -0.90 -20.41
N ALA A 73 -11.10 -2.13 -20.48
CA ALA A 73 -9.72 -2.46 -20.12
C ALA A 73 -8.67 -1.67 -20.91
N ASN A 74 -8.90 -1.39 -22.20
CA ASN A 74 -7.94 -0.62 -23.01
C ASN A 74 -7.75 0.82 -22.50
N VAL A 75 -8.84 1.50 -22.15
CA VAL A 75 -8.80 2.88 -21.65
C VAL A 75 -8.27 2.89 -20.21
N SER A 76 -8.71 1.93 -19.40
CA SER A 76 -8.28 1.80 -18.03
C SER A 76 -6.77 1.48 -17.91
N ARG A 77 -6.22 0.56 -18.71
CA ARG A 77 -4.76 0.30 -18.75
C ARG A 77 -3.95 1.55 -19.09
N LYS A 78 -4.46 2.41 -19.97
CA LYS A 78 -3.81 3.68 -20.31
C LYS A 78 -3.83 4.65 -19.12
N LEU A 79 -4.92 4.69 -18.37
CA LEU A 79 -5.03 5.48 -17.15
C LEU A 79 -4.07 4.96 -16.07
N ASP A 80 -4.01 3.64 -15.87
CA ASP A 80 -3.08 2.98 -14.93
C ASP A 80 -1.63 3.36 -15.21
N GLN A 81 -1.23 3.30 -16.50
CA GLN A 81 0.12 3.65 -16.94
C GLN A 81 0.46 5.11 -16.64
N LEU A 82 -0.48 6.04 -16.84
CA LEU A 82 -0.28 7.45 -16.47
C LEU A 82 -0.22 7.65 -14.95
N CYS A 83 -0.90 6.79 -14.20
CA CYS A 83 -0.84 6.74 -12.74
C CYS A 83 0.37 6.00 -12.19
N GLY A 84 1.12 5.30 -13.04
CA GLY A 84 2.28 4.52 -12.70
C GLY A 84 1.98 3.28 -11.85
N VAL A 85 0.85 2.62 -12.12
CA VAL A 85 0.41 1.39 -11.44
C VAL A 85 0.02 0.31 -12.45
N ASN A 86 -0.10 -0.94 -11.99
CA ASN A 86 -0.52 -2.08 -12.81
C ASN A 86 -1.46 -3.02 -12.03
N PHE A 87 -2.76 -2.86 -12.23
CA PHE A 87 -3.79 -3.66 -11.54
C PHE A 87 -3.79 -5.14 -11.95
N GLU A 88 -3.38 -5.46 -13.18
CA GLU A 88 -3.35 -6.84 -13.68
C GLU A 88 -2.16 -7.63 -13.12
N SER A 89 -1.09 -6.94 -12.72
CA SER A 89 0.11 -7.57 -12.15
C SER A 89 0.01 -7.72 -10.64
N HIS A 90 -0.24 -6.62 -9.91
CA HIS A 90 -0.29 -6.63 -8.45
C HIS A 90 -1.41 -5.69 -7.96
N PHE A 91 -2.62 -6.24 -7.88
CA PHE A 91 -3.85 -5.46 -7.61
C PHE A 91 -3.79 -4.65 -6.31
N SER A 92 -3.38 -5.27 -5.20
CA SER A 92 -3.33 -4.60 -3.89
C SER A 92 -2.32 -3.46 -3.85
N PHE A 93 -1.15 -3.64 -4.47
CA PHE A 93 -0.15 -2.58 -4.62
C PHE A 93 -0.64 -1.45 -5.51
N ALA A 94 -1.45 -1.73 -6.55
CA ALA A 94 -2.04 -0.71 -7.39
C ALA A 94 -3.05 0.15 -6.61
N ILE A 95 -3.99 -0.48 -5.88
CA ILE A 95 -4.93 0.21 -4.98
C ILE A 95 -4.18 1.04 -3.94
N ALA A 96 -3.22 0.44 -3.23
CA ALA A 96 -2.44 1.15 -2.21
C ALA A 96 -1.68 2.34 -2.81
N SER A 97 -1.05 2.17 -3.97
CA SER A 97 -0.32 3.25 -4.64
C SER A 97 -1.22 4.43 -4.99
N ILE A 98 -2.43 4.20 -5.55
CA ILE A 98 -3.33 5.29 -5.90
C ILE A 98 -3.97 5.94 -4.67
N PHE A 99 -4.20 5.20 -3.58
CA PHE A 99 -4.72 5.74 -2.33
C PHE A 99 -3.67 6.56 -1.59
N LEU A 100 -2.43 6.09 -1.51
CA LEU A 100 -1.35 6.80 -0.81
C LEU A 100 -1.01 8.16 -1.44
N LYS A 101 -1.35 8.40 -2.72
CA LYS A 101 -1.32 9.75 -3.32
C LYS A 101 -2.19 10.76 -2.56
N GLY A 102 -3.20 10.28 -1.83
CA GLY A 102 -4.09 11.06 -0.98
C GLY A 102 -3.47 11.60 0.30
N LEU A 103 -2.31 11.09 0.74
CA LEU A 103 -1.65 11.53 1.98
C LEU A 103 -1.25 13.01 1.95
N ARG A 104 -1.13 13.59 0.75
CA ARG A 104 -0.87 15.03 0.55
C ARG A 104 -2.10 15.92 0.74
N TYR A 105 -3.30 15.35 0.78
CA TYR A 105 -4.53 16.10 0.99
C TYR A 105 -4.85 16.21 2.49
N ASN A 106 -5.42 17.35 2.89
CA ASN A 106 -5.90 17.53 4.25
C ASN A 106 -6.93 16.44 4.60
N ASN A 107 -6.76 15.79 5.75
CA ASN A 107 -7.60 14.68 6.22
C ASN A 107 -7.60 13.44 5.30
N GLY A 108 -6.68 13.35 4.33
CA GLY A 108 -6.57 12.19 3.43
C GLY A 108 -6.16 10.90 4.16
N LYS A 109 -5.41 11.01 5.27
CA LYS A 109 -4.91 9.87 6.04
C LYS A 109 -6.02 8.92 6.51
N GLU A 110 -7.09 9.47 7.09
CA GLU A 110 -8.19 8.69 7.65
C GLU A 110 -8.93 7.89 6.58
N ILE A 111 -9.28 8.54 5.46
CA ILE A 111 -10.00 7.87 4.38
C ILE A 111 -9.11 6.86 3.63
N VAL A 112 -7.81 7.12 3.51
CA VAL A 112 -6.85 6.15 2.96
C VAL A 112 -6.73 4.92 3.86
N PHE A 113 -6.58 5.13 5.17
CA PHE A 113 -6.55 4.03 6.14
C PHE A 113 -7.84 3.19 6.06
N GLN A 114 -9.01 3.83 6.13
CA GLN A 114 -10.29 3.15 6.04
C GLN A 114 -10.46 2.40 4.71
N GLY A 115 -10.02 3.02 3.61
CA GLY A 115 -9.93 2.45 2.27
C GLY A 115 -9.21 1.11 2.27
N LEU A 116 -7.93 1.14 2.62
CA LEU A 116 -7.06 -0.04 2.60
C LEU A 116 -7.50 -1.10 3.61
N ALA A 117 -7.89 -0.69 4.82
CA ALA A 117 -8.37 -1.62 5.85
C ALA A 117 -9.64 -2.37 5.42
N THR A 118 -10.53 -1.72 4.65
CA THR A 118 -11.73 -2.40 4.12
C THR A 118 -11.38 -3.41 3.04
N PHE A 119 -10.43 -3.11 2.15
CA PHE A 119 -9.94 -4.11 1.18
C PHE A 119 -9.32 -5.31 1.89
N LEU A 120 -8.45 -5.04 2.87
CA LEU A 120 -7.78 -6.07 3.65
C LEU A 120 -8.76 -6.95 4.42
N ASP A 121 -9.74 -6.35 5.11
CA ASP A 121 -10.78 -7.09 5.85
C ASP A 121 -11.62 -7.98 4.92
N ILE A 122 -12.03 -7.47 3.75
CA ILE A 122 -12.82 -8.24 2.79
C ILE A 122 -11.99 -9.38 2.18
N GLU A 123 -10.77 -9.12 1.71
CA GLU A 123 -9.94 -10.18 1.12
C GLU A 123 -9.55 -11.24 2.16
N CYS A 124 -9.22 -10.85 3.40
CA CYS A 124 -8.94 -11.81 4.49
C CYS A 124 -10.14 -12.71 4.81
N LYS A 125 -11.38 -12.20 4.78
CA LYS A 125 -12.61 -12.99 5.01
C LYS A 125 -12.80 -14.10 3.97
N HIS A 126 -12.29 -13.90 2.77
CA HIS A 126 -12.41 -14.83 1.64
C HIS A 126 -11.11 -15.62 1.40
N SER A 127 -10.14 -15.53 2.31
CA SER A 127 -8.89 -16.29 2.26
C SER A 127 -8.91 -17.48 3.24
N ASP A 128 -8.36 -18.63 2.81
CA ASP A 128 -8.29 -19.85 3.63
C ASP A 128 -7.02 -19.92 4.51
N SER A 129 -6.12 -18.95 4.39
CA SER A 129 -4.79 -18.96 5.03
C SER A 129 -4.81 -18.49 6.48
N THR A 130 -4.37 -19.35 7.41
CA THR A 130 -4.49 -19.08 8.85
C THR A 130 -3.20 -18.68 9.56
N ASN A 131 -2.02 -18.78 8.94
CA ASN A 131 -0.72 -18.58 9.63
C ASN A 131 0.33 -17.75 8.90
N MET A 132 0.13 -17.43 7.61
CA MET A 132 1.05 -16.59 6.83
C MET A 132 0.23 -15.58 6.03
N ILE A 133 0.80 -14.40 5.81
CA ILE A 133 0.13 -13.38 4.99
C ILE A 133 0.28 -13.75 3.53
N ASP A 134 -0.86 -13.91 2.86
CA ASP A 134 -0.92 -14.07 1.41
C ASP A 134 -0.22 -12.86 0.70
N PRO A 135 0.69 -13.12 -0.26
CA PRO A 135 1.31 -12.08 -1.09
C PRO A 135 0.33 -11.06 -1.66
N HIS A 136 -0.90 -11.48 -1.98
CA HIS A 136 -1.95 -10.62 -2.52
C HIS A 136 -2.39 -9.54 -1.53
N HIS A 137 -2.26 -9.73 -0.23
CA HIS A 137 -2.64 -8.73 0.79
C HIS A 137 -1.53 -7.71 1.09
N LEU A 138 -0.30 -7.97 0.65
CA LEU A 138 0.89 -7.20 1.05
C LEU A 138 0.85 -5.74 0.62
N GLY A 139 0.21 -5.41 -0.50
CA GLY A 139 0.04 -4.03 -0.93
C GLY A 139 -0.81 -3.20 0.04
N TYR A 140 -1.92 -3.76 0.51
CA TYR A 140 -2.77 -3.09 1.50
C TYR A 140 -2.04 -2.96 2.83
N LEU A 141 -1.39 -4.03 3.28
CA LEU A 141 -0.64 -4.04 4.53
C LEU A 141 0.51 -3.02 4.53
N ALA A 142 1.30 -2.98 3.45
CA ALA A 142 2.37 -1.99 3.28
C ALA A 142 1.83 -0.56 3.46
N GLY A 143 0.71 -0.25 2.81
CA GLY A 143 0.09 1.07 2.90
C GLY A 143 -0.46 1.40 4.29
N ILE A 144 -1.07 0.42 4.97
CA ILE A 144 -1.71 0.61 6.29
C ILE A 144 -0.71 0.70 7.42
N LEU A 145 0.31 -0.17 7.45
CA LEU A 145 1.21 -0.36 8.58
C LEU A 145 1.78 0.97 9.13
N PRO A 146 2.33 1.88 8.29
CA PRO A 146 2.83 3.17 8.77
C PRO A 146 1.72 4.08 9.30
N LEU A 147 0.52 4.03 8.71
CA LEU A 147 -0.64 4.83 9.16
C LEU A 147 -1.22 4.28 10.47
N ALA A 148 -1.05 2.98 10.70
CA ALA A 148 -1.46 2.27 11.89
C ALA A 148 -0.44 2.36 13.03
N ALA A 149 0.64 3.13 12.92
CA ALA A 149 1.72 3.23 13.91
C ALA A 149 1.29 3.66 15.35
N LYS A 150 -0.01 3.83 15.61
CA LYS A 150 -0.59 3.88 16.95
C LYS A 150 -0.94 2.45 17.41
N ASN A 151 -0.43 2.05 18.57
CA ASN A 151 -0.49 0.68 19.09
C ASN A 151 -1.85 -0.01 18.90
N GLU A 152 -2.95 0.59 19.35
CA GLU A 152 -4.29 0.00 19.25
C GLU A 152 -4.73 -0.29 17.81
N THR A 153 -4.44 0.63 16.89
CA THR A 153 -4.80 0.47 15.48
C THR A 153 -3.91 -0.59 14.81
N LEU A 154 -2.63 -0.67 15.17
CA LEU A 154 -1.74 -1.69 14.66
C LEU A 154 -2.16 -3.09 15.11
N LYS A 155 -2.48 -3.28 16.41
CA LYS A 155 -2.98 -4.55 16.96
C LYS A 155 -4.19 -5.05 16.16
N GLU A 156 -5.15 -4.16 15.85
CA GLU A 156 -6.34 -4.51 15.06
C GLU A 156 -6.00 -4.94 13.63
N VAL A 157 -5.13 -4.21 12.94
CA VAL A 157 -4.69 -4.54 11.56
C VAL A 157 -3.95 -5.87 11.50
N LEU A 158 -3.08 -6.14 12.48
CA LEU A 158 -2.36 -7.41 12.57
C LEU A 158 -3.31 -8.56 12.92
N ARG A 159 -4.34 -8.32 13.73
CA ARG A 159 -5.38 -9.32 13.99
C ARG A 159 -6.18 -9.67 12.73
N LEU A 160 -6.51 -8.68 11.88
CA LEU A 160 -7.21 -8.92 10.60
C LEU A 160 -6.40 -9.79 9.64
N THR A 161 -5.07 -9.75 9.73
CA THR A 161 -4.17 -10.53 8.87
C THR A 161 -3.77 -11.87 9.47
N GLY A 162 -4.29 -12.24 10.64
CA GLY A 162 -3.89 -13.44 11.37
C GLY A 162 -2.45 -13.37 11.92
N LEU A 163 -1.81 -12.20 11.90
CA LEU A 163 -0.46 -11.99 12.41
C LEU A 163 -0.39 -11.89 13.93
N LEU A 164 -1.46 -11.40 14.58
CA LEU A 164 -1.56 -11.40 16.03
C LEU A 164 -2.20 -12.71 16.49
N ASP A 165 -1.46 -13.52 17.24
CA ASP A 165 -2.01 -14.71 17.91
C ASP A 165 -3.09 -14.23 18.92
N PRO A 166 -4.30 -14.80 18.92
CA PRO A 166 -5.33 -14.48 19.91
C PRO A 166 -4.88 -14.69 21.37
N SER A 167 -3.82 -15.46 21.60
CA SER A 167 -3.21 -15.66 22.92
C SER A 167 -2.15 -14.61 23.31
N PHE A 168 -1.74 -13.76 22.38
CA PHE A 168 -0.93 -12.56 22.64
C PHE A 168 -1.84 -11.43 23.13
N GLU A 169 -2.40 -11.58 24.34
CA GLU A 169 -2.94 -10.45 25.10
C GLU A 169 -1.74 -9.69 25.69
N LEU A 170 -1.51 -8.47 25.20
CA LEU A 170 -0.58 -7.55 25.84
C LEU A 170 -1.31 -7.02 27.07
N ASP A 171 -0.80 -7.32 28.27
CA ASP A 171 -1.33 -6.74 29.50
C ASP A 171 -1.26 -5.21 29.39
N ASP A 172 -2.42 -4.53 29.48
CA ASP A 172 -2.56 -3.07 29.36
C ASP A 172 -1.73 -2.30 30.41
N GLU A 173 -1.15 -2.99 31.41
CA GLU A 173 -0.35 -2.39 32.49
C GLU A 173 1.11 -2.08 32.11
N ASP A 174 1.63 -2.62 30.99
CA ASP A 174 2.99 -2.36 30.49
C ASP A 174 3.06 -1.19 29.47
N GLU A 175 1.94 -0.49 29.25
CA GLU A 175 1.74 0.36 28.06
C GLU A 175 2.44 1.73 28.05
N GLU A 176 2.76 2.31 29.20
CA GLU A 176 3.26 3.70 29.25
C GLU A 176 4.78 3.85 29.37
N ASP A 177 5.51 2.84 29.85
CA ASP A 177 6.91 3.02 30.28
C ASP A 177 7.99 2.29 29.45
N ASN A 178 7.64 1.47 28.45
CA ASN A 178 8.65 0.64 27.76
C ASN A 178 8.54 0.57 26.22
N LEU A 179 8.91 1.66 25.54
CA LEU A 179 9.02 1.75 24.08
C LEU A 179 9.97 0.69 23.46
N GLU A 180 10.91 0.12 24.21
CA GLU A 180 11.79 -0.95 23.75
C GLU A 180 11.07 -2.31 23.69
N ALA A 181 10.15 -2.61 24.61
CA ALA A 181 9.29 -3.80 24.54
C ALA A 181 8.32 -3.75 23.34
N TYR A 182 7.90 -2.54 22.94
CA TYR A 182 7.09 -2.31 21.75
C TYR A 182 7.84 -2.64 20.45
N ALA A 183 9.12 -2.30 20.35
CA ALA A 183 9.94 -2.63 19.18
C ALA A 183 10.16 -4.15 19.03
N TYR A 184 10.35 -4.88 20.14
CA TYR A 184 10.48 -6.34 20.10
C TYR A 184 9.17 -7.05 19.74
N SER A 185 8.02 -6.53 20.16
CA SER A 185 6.71 -7.18 19.91
C SER A 185 6.32 -7.25 18.43
N TYR A 186 6.91 -6.40 17.57
CA TYR A 186 6.65 -6.38 16.13
C TYR A 186 7.85 -6.76 15.27
N SER A 187 8.96 -7.16 15.90
CA SER A 187 10.25 -7.51 15.25
C SER A 187 10.24 -8.79 14.39
N CYS A 188 9.07 -9.27 14.00
CA CYS A 188 8.87 -10.49 13.23
C CYS A 188 7.77 -10.36 12.16
N ILE A 189 7.37 -9.13 11.79
CA ILE A 189 6.41 -8.93 10.71
C ILE A 189 6.96 -9.62 9.45
N PHE A 190 8.24 -9.44 9.12
CA PHE A 190 8.86 -10.06 7.95
C PHE A 190 8.99 -11.58 8.05
N ASP A 191 9.11 -12.15 9.26
CA ASP A 191 9.13 -13.61 9.45
C ASP A 191 7.78 -14.27 9.11
N ARG A 192 6.71 -13.47 9.04
CA ARG A 192 5.35 -13.91 8.75
C ARG A 192 4.84 -13.48 7.36
N LEU A 193 5.59 -12.66 6.63
CA LEU A 193 5.28 -12.34 5.24
C LEU A 193 5.68 -13.55 4.39
N ASP A 194 4.75 -14.11 3.62
CA ASP A 194 5.06 -15.16 2.64
C ASP A 194 5.69 -14.57 1.36
N VAL A 195 6.74 -13.76 1.52
CA VAL A 195 7.39 -13.08 0.39
C VAL A 195 8.31 -14.07 -0.31
N THR A 196 7.72 -14.91 -1.15
CA THR A 196 8.45 -15.90 -1.97
C THR A 196 8.98 -15.32 -3.28
N ASP A 197 8.43 -14.18 -3.72
CA ASP A 197 8.74 -13.53 -5.00
C ASP A 197 9.49 -12.21 -4.81
N GLU A 198 10.59 -12.04 -5.55
CA GLU A 198 11.43 -10.84 -5.55
C GLU A 198 10.65 -9.60 -6.01
N THR A 199 9.68 -9.75 -6.90
CA THR A 199 8.88 -8.63 -7.41
C THR A 199 7.97 -8.08 -6.31
N THR A 200 7.25 -8.95 -5.63
CA THR A 200 6.41 -8.62 -4.48
C THR A 200 7.23 -7.96 -3.36
N ALA A 201 8.42 -8.50 -3.06
CA ALA A 201 9.37 -7.91 -2.12
C ALA A 201 9.77 -6.48 -2.52
N LEU A 202 10.12 -6.29 -3.79
CA LEU A 202 10.51 -4.99 -4.33
C LEU A 202 9.38 -3.97 -4.21
N LEU A 203 8.14 -4.34 -4.53
CA LEU A 203 6.98 -3.46 -4.40
C LEU A 203 6.71 -3.09 -2.94
N PHE A 204 6.80 -4.07 -2.04
CA PHE A 204 6.64 -3.86 -0.59
C PHE A 204 7.66 -2.86 -0.05
N VAL A 205 8.95 -3.13 -0.24
CA VAL A 205 10.03 -2.26 0.25
C VAL A 205 9.97 -0.88 -0.42
N SER A 206 9.69 -0.81 -1.72
CA SER A 206 9.58 0.47 -2.43
C SER A 206 8.42 1.31 -1.92
N MET A 207 7.28 0.70 -1.59
CA MET A 207 6.13 1.40 -1.01
C MET A 207 6.44 1.98 0.37
N LEU A 208 7.12 1.22 1.24
CA LEU A 208 7.57 1.71 2.55
C LEU A 208 8.54 2.90 2.40
N VAL A 209 9.49 2.81 1.47
CA VAL A 209 10.41 3.93 1.16
C VAL A 209 9.63 5.14 0.65
N ALA A 210 8.66 4.96 -0.25
CA ALA A 210 7.84 6.05 -0.76
C ALA A 210 7.02 6.72 0.36
N GLN A 211 6.39 5.95 1.26
CA GLN A 211 5.70 6.49 2.43
C GLN A 211 6.63 7.24 3.37
N LEU A 212 7.85 6.75 3.58
CA LEU A 212 8.87 7.46 4.36
C LEU A 212 9.19 8.83 3.77
N GLN A 213 9.14 8.99 2.45
CA GLN A 213 9.36 10.28 1.79
C GLN A 213 8.21 11.27 1.97
N VAL A 214 6.97 10.79 2.09
CA VAL A 214 5.77 11.62 2.24
C VAL A 214 5.45 11.96 3.70
N THR A 215 5.80 11.10 4.66
CA THR A 215 5.39 11.31 6.05
C THR A 215 6.18 12.43 6.77
N ASP A 216 5.45 13.23 7.54
CA ASP A 216 6.00 14.21 8.48
C ASP A 216 6.01 13.74 9.93
N SER A 217 5.21 12.72 10.27
CA SER A 217 5.01 12.25 11.65
C SER A 217 6.24 11.48 12.17
N ASN A 218 6.74 11.85 13.36
CA ASN A 218 7.88 11.16 13.96
C ASN A 218 7.58 9.70 14.30
N ASN A 219 6.34 9.38 14.71
CA ASN A 219 5.95 8.01 15.03
C ASN A 219 5.91 7.13 13.76
N GLU A 220 5.35 7.66 12.68
CA GLU A 220 5.32 6.96 11.38
C GLU A 220 6.73 6.78 10.83
N LYS A 221 7.60 7.79 10.96
CA LYS A 221 9.02 7.70 10.58
C LYS A 221 9.77 6.64 11.39
N LEU A 222 9.58 6.61 12.71
CA LEU A 222 10.20 5.62 13.58
C LEU A 222 9.76 4.21 13.17
N PHE A 223 8.45 3.99 13.02
CA PHE A 223 7.89 2.72 12.60
C PHE A 223 8.45 2.28 11.22
N LEU A 224 8.48 3.20 10.25
CA LEU A 224 9.03 2.93 8.92
C LEU A 224 10.52 2.59 8.94
N TYR A 225 11.34 3.31 9.70
CA TYR A 225 12.76 2.98 9.81
C TYR A 225 13.00 1.64 10.49
N HIS A 226 12.18 1.27 11.47
CA HIS A 226 12.23 -0.05 12.09
C HIS A 226 11.93 -1.15 11.07
N LEU A 227 10.82 -1.01 10.33
CA LEU A 227 10.42 -1.96 9.30
C LEU A 227 11.45 -2.05 8.15
N LEU A 228 12.05 -0.92 7.76
CA LEU A 228 13.13 -0.91 6.78
C LEU A 228 14.43 -1.56 7.30
N ALA A 229 14.72 -1.49 8.60
CA ALA A 229 15.86 -2.18 9.21
C ALA A 229 15.67 -3.71 9.20
N GLU A 230 14.46 -4.17 9.46
CA GLU A 230 14.09 -5.58 9.33
C GLU A 230 14.19 -6.02 7.87
N ALA A 231 13.62 -5.26 6.92
CA ALA A 231 13.72 -5.52 5.49
C ALA A 231 15.18 -5.62 5.00
N ALA A 232 16.07 -4.73 5.46
CA ALA A 232 17.48 -4.75 5.09
C ALA A 232 18.18 -6.05 5.50
N SER A 233 17.73 -6.67 6.60
CA SER A 233 18.30 -7.89 7.15
C SER A 233 17.66 -9.15 6.56
N SER A 234 16.35 -9.13 6.34
CA SER A 234 15.59 -10.29 5.84
C SER A 234 15.66 -10.45 4.31
N MET A 235 15.79 -9.35 3.56
CA MET A 235 15.83 -9.35 2.08
C MET A 235 16.90 -8.38 1.53
N PRO A 236 18.20 -8.62 1.83
CA PRO A 236 19.29 -7.69 1.52
C PRO A 236 19.46 -7.42 0.01
N ALA A 237 19.25 -8.43 -0.84
CA ALA A 237 19.34 -8.28 -2.29
C ALA A 237 18.32 -7.27 -2.83
N VAL A 238 17.05 -7.39 -2.41
CA VAL A 238 15.98 -6.47 -2.80
C VAL A 238 16.21 -5.09 -2.18
N PHE A 239 16.54 -5.03 -0.89
CA PHE A 239 16.76 -3.77 -0.18
C PHE A 239 17.95 -2.98 -0.75
N SER A 240 18.98 -3.66 -1.27
CA SER A 240 20.13 -3.01 -1.91
C SER A 240 19.72 -2.11 -3.09
N THR A 241 18.60 -2.42 -3.77
CA THR A 241 18.09 -1.63 -4.90
C THR A 241 17.56 -0.25 -4.46
N VAL A 242 16.98 -0.16 -3.26
CA VAL A 242 16.42 1.07 -2.70
C VAL A 242 17.41 1.84 -1.82
N TYR A 243 18.52 1.20 -1.42
CA TYR A 243 19.49 1.75 -0.49
C TYR A 243 20.04 3.12 -0.92
N ASP A 244 20.39 3.27 -2.20
CA ASP A 244 20.98 4.51 -2.73
C ASP A 244 20.01 5.70 -2.65
N SER A 245 18.70 5.46 -2.78
CA SER A 245 17.68 6.50 -2.65
C SER A 245 17.43 6.89 -1.19
N LEU A 246 17.64 5.97 -0.26
CA LEU A 246 17.44 6.16 1.17
C LEU A 246 18.66 6.81 1.87
N LEU A 247 19.87 6.54 1.39
CA LEU A 247 21.13 6.95 2.01
C LEU A 247 21.23 8.44 2.36
N PRO A 248 20.86 9.40 1.48
CA PRO A 248 20.90 10.82 1.81
C PRO A 248 20.02 11.17 3.02
N LYS A 249 18.83 10.55 3.11
CA LYS A 249 17.87 10.81 4.19
C LYS A 249 18.33 10.17 5.51
N MET A 250 18.90 8.96 5.46
CA MET A 250 19.53 8.33 6.62
C MET A 250 20.67 9.19 7.17
N ASN A 251 21.54 9.71 6.31
CA ASN A 251 22.62 10.61 6.74
C ASN A 251 22.08 11.88 7.40
N GLN A 252 21.02 12.48 6.85
CA GLN A 252 20.37 13.64 7.48
C GLN A 252 19.78 13.31 8.85
N VAL A 253 19.17 12.13 9.00
CA VAL A 253 18.62 11.67 10.29
C VAL A 253 19.74 11.48 11.32
N VAL A 254 20.86 10.86 10.95
CA VAL A 254 22.01 10.68 11.86
C VAL A 254 22.58 12.01 12.34
N LEU A 255 22.56 13.04 11.48
CA LEU A 255 23.11 14.36 11.80
C LEU A 255 22.15 15.25 12.60
N ASN A 256 20.85 15.16 12.32
CA ASN A 256 19.88 16.17 12.77
C ASN A 256 18.78 15.63 13.70
N SER A 257 18.59 14.30 13.77
CA SER A 257 17.52 13.72 14.61
C SER A 257 17.86 13.84 16.08
N THR A 258 16.87 14.19 16.89
CA THR A 258 16.93 14.11 18.36
C THR A 258 16.30 12.83 18.91
N ASN A 259 15.62 12.04 18.07
CA ASN A 259 15.02 10.78 18.46
C ASN A 259 16.05 9.65 18.33
N GLN A 260 16.49 9.12 19.48
CA GLN A 260 17.52 8.09 19.56
C GLN A 260 17.09 6.77 18.91
N SER A 261 15.84 6.34 19.07
CA SER A 261 15.32 5.10 18.48
C SER A 261 15.32 5.12 16.95
N ILE A 262 15.06 6.30 16.35
CA ILE A 262 15.20 6.48 14.89
C ILE A 262 16.66 6.33 14.48
N ILE A 263 17.59 6.95 15.21
CA ILE A 263 19.03 6.87 14.92
C ILE A 263 19.52 5.43 15.03
N GLU A 264 19.05 4.67 16.02
CA GLU A 264 19.38 3.25 16.20
C GLU A 264 18.86 2.39 15.05
N SER A 265 17.62 2.62 14.59
CA SER A 265 17.06 1.93 13.42
C SER A 265 17.87 2.21 12.14
N VAL A 266 18.23 3.48 11.91
CA VAL A 266 19.11 3.86 10.79
C VAL A 266 20.50 3.24 10.92
N LYS A 267 21.08 3.23 12.12
CA LYS A 267 22.36 2.58 12.39
C LYS A 267 22.29 1.09 12.08
N SER A 268 21.20 0.41 12.42
CA SER A 268 20.98 -0.99 12.08
C SER A 268 21.05 -1.21 10.57
N ILE A 269 20.31 -0.42 9.77
CA ILE A 269 20.36 -0.46 8.30
C ILE A 269 21.80 -0.28 7.78
N LEU A 270 22.52 0.73 8.29
CA LEU A 270 23.88 1.03 7.86
C LEU A 270 24.88 -0.08 8.23
N LEU A 271 24.70 -0.72 9.38
CA LEU A 271 25.53 -1.86 9.79
C LEU A 271 25.26 -3.08 8.91
N THR A 272 23.99 -3.40 8.64
CA THR A 272 23.61 -4.48 7.73
C THR A 272 24.19 -4.25 6.32
N ALA A 273 24.10 -3.01 5.82
CA ALA A 273 24.70 -2.64 4.54
C ALA A 273 26.24 -2.77 4.52
N CYS A 274 26.91 -2.61 5.66
CA CYS A 274 28.36 -2.83 5.76
C CYS A 274 28.73 -4.31 5.81
N SER A 275 27.87 -5.17 6.36
CA SER A 275 28.17 -6.60 6.56
C SER A 275 27.75 -7.49 5.39
N ASP A 276 26.76 -7.09 4.60
CA ASP A 276 26.18 -7.93 3.55
C ASP A 276 26.76 -7.59 2.15
N PRO A 277 27.21 -8.60 1.36
CA PRO A 277 27.86 -8.38 0.06
C PRO A 277 26.93 -7.78 -1.02
N SER A 278 25.61 -7.88 -0.85
CA SER A 278 24.61 -7.31 -1.77
C SER A 278 24.74 -5.79 -1.88
N PHE A 279 25.24 -5.14 -0.83
CA PHE A 279 25.43 -3.69 -0.76
C PHE A 279 26.77 -3.21 -1.30
N SER A 280 27.66 -4.11 -1.73
CA SER A 280 28.95 -3.74 -2.28
C SER A 280 28.81 -2.87 -3.53
N ASP A 281 29.72 -1.91 -3.72
CA ASP A 281 29.72 -1.02 -4.90
C ASP A 281 29.77 -1.80 -6.23
N ALA A 282 30.43 -2.96 -6.24
CA ALA A 282 30.51 -3.82 -7.42
C ALA A 282 29.17 -4.48 -7.73
N SER A 283 28.44 -4.95 -6.72
CA SER A 283 27.09 -5.51 -6.88
C SER A 283 26.10 -4.43 -7.33
N ARG A 284 26.05 -3.29 -6.63
CA ARG A 284 25.08 -2.21 -6.93
C ARG A 284 25.25 -1.59 -8.33
N LYS A 285 26.48 -1.50 -8.85
CA LYS A 285 26.72 -0.97 -10.22
C LYS A 285 26.30 -1.93 -11.34
N ASN A 286 26.24 -3.23 -11.05
CA ASN A 286 25.89 -4.26 -12.04
C ASN A 286 24.39 -4.60 -12.04
N HIS A 287 23.66 -4.23 -10.98
CA HIS A 287 22.22 -4.46 -10.88
C HIS A 287 21.41 -3.30 -11.49
N PRO A 288 20.24 -3.60 -12.07
CA PRO A 288 19.31 -2.56 -12.52
C PRO A 288 18.87 -1.68 -11.35
N THR A 289 18.66 -0.40 -11.62
CA THR A 289 18.20 0.55 -10.60
C THR A 289 16.77 0.23 -10.16
N GLN A 290 16.42 0.60 -8.92
CA GLN A 290 15.03 0.47 -8.41
C GLN A 290 14.01 0.99 -9.42
N ARG A 291 14.27 2.16 -10.01
CA ARG A 291 13.38 2.77 -11.00
C ARG A 291 13.20 1.89 -12.24
N SER A 292 14.27 1.34 -12.79
CA SER A 292 14.19 0.45 -13.97
C SER A 292 13.41 -0.84 -13.66
N LEU A 293 13.60 -1.40 -12.46
CA LEU A 293 12.86 -2.59 -12.03
C LEU A 293 11.37 -2.27 -11.87
N LEU A 294 11.04 -1.18 -11.18
CA LEU A 294 9.65 -0.75 -11.00
C LEU A 294 8.96 -0.39 -12.32
N GLU A 295 9.67 0.24 -13.27
CA GLU A 295 9.16 0.48 -14.63
C GLU A 295 8.84 -0.83 -15.36
N SER A 296 9.67 -1.88 -15.19
CA SER A 296 9.45 -3.17 -15.85
C SER A 296 8.24 -3.94 -15.31
N VAL A 297 7.90 -3.75 -14.04
CA VAL A 297 6.74 -4.39 -13.38
C VAL A 297 5.45 -3.54 -13.55
N GLY A 298 5.60 -2.27 -13.95
CA GLY A 298 4.49 -1.34 -14.14
C GLY A 298 4.13 -0.51 -12.90
N PHE A 299 5.08 -0.31 -11.98
CA PHE A 299 4.93 0.51 -10.77
C PHE A 299 5.90 1.70 -10.68
N PRO A 300 6.12 2.48 -11.76
CA PRO A 300 7.09 3.59 -11.72
C PRO A 300 6.72 4.68 -10.70
N ALA A 301 5.45 4.77 -10.27
CA ALA A 301 5.02 5.71 -9.25
C ALA A 301 5.74 5.51 -7.91
N LEU A 302 6.11 4.28 -7.56
CA LEU A 302 6.79 3.97 -6.29
C LEU A 302 8.25 4.45 -6.26
N ALA A 303 8.83 4.79 -7.41
CA ALA A 303 10.15 5.39 -7.50
C ALA A 303 10.13 6.92 -7.28
N ASP A 304 8.94 7.54 -7.26
CA ASP A 304 8.77 8.98 -7.15
C ASP A 304 8.43 9.38 -5.69
N PRO A 305 9.10 10.40 -5.12
CA PRO A 305 8.85 10.89 -3.76
C PRO A 305 7.41 11.27 -3.45
N SER A 306 6.64 11.64 -4.48
CA SER A 306 5.25 12.04 -4.41
C SER A 306 4.29 10.95 -4.89
N LEU A 307 4.77 9.70 -5.04
CA LEU A 307 4.01 8.58 -5.58
C LEU A 307 3.48 8.87 -6.99
N GLY A 308 4.24 9.61 -7.81
CA GLY A 308 3.86 10.03 -9.16
C GLY A 308 2.79 11.11 -9.20
N ALA A 309 2.40 11.65 -8.05
CA ALA A 309 1.28 12.55 -7.95
C ALA A 309 1.62 13.99 -8.38
N SER A 310 2.90 14.37 -8.39
CA SER A 310 3.37 15.69 -8.87
C SER A 310 3.48 15.77 -10.40
N SER A 311 3.71 14.64 -11.07
CA SER A 311 3.80 14.54 -12.53
C SER A 311 2.45 14.25 -13.21
N ALA A 312 1.37 14.09 -12.43
CA ALA A 312 0.08 13.67 -12.95
C ALA A 312 -0.58 14.75 -13.84
N ASN A 313 -1.01 14.34 -15.03
CA ASN A 313 -1.77 15.19 -15.93
C ASN A 313 -3.27 15.06 -15.64
N VAL A 314 -3.77 15.82 -14.67
CA VAL A 314 -5.17 15.78 -14.20
C VAL A 314 -6.18 15.91 -15.36
N LEU A 315 -5.90 16.76 -16.35
CA LEU A 315 -6.80 16.94 -17.50
C LEU A 315 -6.84 15.70 -18.40
N GLN A 316 -5.69 15.07 -18.65
CA GLN A 316 -5.63 13.84 -19.44
C GLN A 316 -6.27 12.68 -18.70
N ASN A 317 -6.03 12.56 -17.39
CA ASN A 317 -6.64 11.52 -16.56
C ASN A 317 -8.17 11.68 -16.52
N ALA A 318 -8.67 12.92 -16.37
CA ALA A 318 -10.10 13.21 -16.40
C ALA A 318 -10.76 12.85 -17.75
N LYS A 319 -10.05 13.04 -18.88
CA LYS A 319 -10.56 12.63 -20.21
C LYS A 319 -10.71 11.11 -20.29
N LEU A 320 -9.70 10.35 -19.85
CA LEU A 320 -9.76 8.88 -19.85
C LEU A 320 -10.82 8.37 -18.87
N ALA A 321 -10.96 9.00 -17.69
CA ALA A 321 -12.03 8.67 -16.76
C ALA A 321 -13.42 8.93 -17.35
N SER A 322 -13.61 10.01 -18.11
CA SER A 322 -14.85 10.27 -18.84
C SER A 322 -15.13 9.19 -19.88
N GLU A 323 -14.12 8.77 -20.64
CA GLU A 323 -14.24 7.70 -21.64
C GLU A 323 -14.60 6.34 -21.01
N ILE A 324 -14.03 6.02 -19.83
CA ILE A 324 -14.43 4.84 -19.04
C ILE A 324 -15.91 4.89 -18.67
N ILE A 325 -16.41 6.04 -18.21
CA ILE A 325 -17.82 6.22 -17.85
C ILE A 325 -18.73 6.05 -19.08
N GLU A 326 -18.33 6.59 -20.24
CA GLU A 326 -19.07 6.42 -21.50
C GLU A 326 -19.18 4.95 -21.92
N LEU A 327 -18.10 4.17 -21.78
CA LEU A 327 -18.08 2.73 -22.10
C LEU A 327 -18.97 1.89 -21.19
N ILE A 328 -19.25 2.34 -19.97
CA ILE A 328 -20.14 1.64 -19.02
C ILE A 328 -21.62 1.92 -19.32
N ILE A 329 -21.91 3.11 -19.86
CA ILE A 329 -23.28 3.56 -20.14
C ILE A 329 -23.77 3.09 -21.52
N ALA A 330 -22.85 2.90 -22.48
CA ALA A 330 -23.13 2.45 -23.84
C ALA A 330 -23.65 1.00 -23.91
#